data_AF-A0A7S3PJ31-F1
#
_entry.id   AF-A0A7S3PJ31-F1
#
_cell.length_a   1.000
_cell.length_b   1.000
_cell.length_c   1.000
_cell.angle_alpha   90.00
_cell.angle_beta   90.00
_cell.angle_gamma   90.00
#
_symmetry.space_group_name_H-M   'P 1'
#
loop_
_entity.id
_entity.type
_entity.pdbx_description
1 polymer ?
#
loop_
_entity_poly.entity_id
_entity_poly.type
_entity_poly.pdbx_seq_one_letter_code
_entity_poly.pdbx_strand_id
1 'polypeptide(L)'
;LSISVQMLCARLAVVGQVTLAEVQRENFPSHFRYVCWLVAEFSVIITDLPEVIGIGIAFNVLLGWPYYAGVLLSPFTTMIFLATQEAGGMRYLEGIVVFFIGVMSISLWIEMGLIGADAKQVVEGIVYGFAKSNGLDIFSILGVLGAVVMPHNLYI
;
A
#
# COMPACT_ATOMS: atom_id res chain seq x y z
N LEU A 1 13.84 -4.95 0.54
CA LEU A 1 13.83 -4.69 -0.92
C LEU A 1 13.11 -3.37 -1.24
N SER A 2 11.85 -3.20 -0.82
CA SER A 2 11.08 -1.95 -0.99
C SER A 2 11.84 -0.69 -0.55
N ILE A 3 12.39 -0.69 0.67
CA ILE A 3 13.16 0.44 1.21
C ILE A 3 14.38 0.78 0.34
N SER A 4 15.09 -0.23 -0.17
CA SER A 4 16.26 -0.03 -1.03
C SER A 4 15.87 0.59 -2.38
N VAL A 5 14.78 0.13 -2.98
CA VAL A 5 14.28 0.67 -4.27
C VAL A 5 13.70 2.07 -4.07
N GLN A 6 12.94 2.30 -3.01
CA GLN A 6 12.40 3.63 -2.65
C GLN A 6 13.53 4.65 -2.38
N MET A 7 14.59 4.24 -1.67
CA MET A 7 15.76 5.11 -1.48
C MET A 7 16.48 5.45 -2.78
N LEU A 8 16.56 4.52 -3.75
CA LEU A 8 17.14 4.81 -5.06
C LEU A 8 16.27 5.82 -5.84
N CYS A 9 14.95 5.62 -5.87
CA CYS A 9 14.02 6.57 -6.51
C CYS A 9 14.10 7.95 -5.86
N ALA A 10 14.12 8.02 -4.52
CA ALA A 10 14.28 9.28 -3.80
C ALA A 10 15.60 9.99 -4.12
N ARG A 11 16.72 9.25 -4.21
CA ARG A 11 18.01 9.83 -4.63
C ARG A 11 17.99 10.30 -6.08
N LEU A 12 17.32 9.58 -6.98
CA LEU A 12 17.14 9.99 -8.36
C LEU A 12 16.33 11.28 -8.46
N ALA A 13 15.22 11.39 -7.72
CA ALA A 13 14.40 12.59 -7.68
C ALA A 13 15.16 13.79 -7.11
N VAL A 14 15.94 13.62 -6.04
CA VAL A 14 16.70 14.71 -5.40
C VAL A 14 17.88 15.17 -6.26
N VAL A 15 18.68 14.24 -6.78
CA VAL A 15 19.93 14.55 -7.51
C VAL A 15 19.67 14.83 -8.99
N GLY A 16 18.77 14.08 -9.61
CA GLY A 16 18.43 14.20 -11.02
C GLY A 16 17.37 15.28 -11.30
N GLN A 17 16.60 15.70 -10.28
CA GLN A 17 15.42 16.58 -10.45
C GLN A 17 14.43 16.05 -11.51
N VAL A 18 14.47 14.74 -11.76
CA VAL A 18 13.65 14.04 -12.76
C VAL A 18 13.05 12.82 -12.12
N THR A 19 11.82 12.52 -12.50
CA THR A 19 11.09 11.32 -12.09
C THR A 19 11.57 10.11 -12.88
N LEU A 20 11.39 8.90 -12.33
CA LEU A 20 11.72 7.66 -13.04
C LEU A 20 10.94 7.56 -14.38
N ALA A 21 9.73 8.11 -14.43
CA ALA A 21 8.92 8.21 -15.63
C ALA A 21 9.55 9.10 -16.72
N GLU A 22 10.18 10.22 -16.35
CA GLU A 22 10.85 11.12 -17.30
C GLU A 22 12.13 10.48 -17.87
N VAL A 23 12.93 9.83 -17.02
CA VAL A 23 14.13 9.11 -17.46
C VAL A 23 13.78 7.95 -18.38
N GLN A 24 12.70 7.22 -18.08
CA GLN A 24 12.21 6.16 -18.96
C GLN A 24 11.67 6.72 -20.28
N ARG A 25 11.00 7.88 -20.26
CA ARG A 25 10.52 8.55 -21.46
C ARG A 25 11.67 8.99 -22.37
N GLU A 26 12.79 9.43 -21.82
CA GLU A 26 13.95 9.89 -22.61
C GLU A 26 14.79 8.75 -23.17
N ASN A 27 14.92 7.63 -22.44
CA ASN A 27 15.82 6.54 -22.83
C ASN A 27 15.15 5.40 -23.62
N PHE A 28 13.81 5.27 -23.62
CA PHE A 28 13.11 4.16 -24.27
C PHE A 28 12.35 4.55 -25.55
N PRO A 29 12.26 3.64 -26.54
CA PRO A 29 11.47 3.85 -27.74
C PRO A 29 9.97 3.99 -27.42
N SER A 30 9.24 4.71 -28.28
CA SER A 30 7.83 5.11 -28.08
C SER A 30 6.88 3.97 -27.69
N HIS A 31 7.13 2.73 -28.16
CA HIS A 31 6.32 1.55 -27.86
C HIS A 31 6.46 1.10 -26.39
N PHE A 32 7.68 1.13 -25.83
CA PHE A 32 7.92 0.76 -24.44
C PHE A 32 7.28 1.75 -23.46
N ARG A 33 7.19 3.02 -23.84
CA ARG A 33 6.50 4.05 -23.04
C ARG A 33 5.03 3.72 -22.80
N TYR A 34 4.30 3.30 -23.83
CA TYR A 34 2.88 2.95 -23.69
C TYR A 34 2.68 1.68 -22.87
N VAL A 35 3.57 0.69 -22.99
CA VAL A 35 3.53 -0.53 -22.18
C VAL A 35 3.78 -0.22 -20.70
N CYS A 36 4.83 0.55 -20.38
CA CYS A 36 5.12 0.95 -19.00
C CYS A 36 3.97 1.78 -18.41
N TRP A 37 3.38 2.69 -19.18
CA TRP A 37 2.22 3.46 -18.76
C TRP A 37 1.02 2.56 -18.44
N LEU A 38 0.69 1.60 -19.31
CA LEU A 38 -0.42 0.67 -19.09
C LEU A 38 -0.19 -0.19 -17.84
N VAL A 39 1.03 -0.71 -17.64
CA VAL A 39 1.37 -1.48 -16.44
C VAL A 39 1.26 -0.63 -15.17
N ALA A 40 1.70 0.63 -15.20
CA ALA A 40 1.57 1.54 -14.08
C ALA A 40 0.10 1.82 -13.76
N GLU A 41 -0.71 2.17 -14.76
CA GLU A 41 -2.14 2.43 -14.61
C GLU A 41 -2.87 1.21 -14.04
N PHE A 42 -2.61 0.03 -14.59
CA PHE A 42 -3.20 -1.22 -14.11
C PHE A 42 -2.79 -1.54 -12.66
N SER A 43 -1.55 -1.22 -12.30
CA SER A 43 -1.07 -1.40 -10.92
C SER A 43 -1.73 -0.43 -9.93
N VAL A 44 -2.03 0.80 -10.35
CA VAL A 44 -2.79 1.77 -9.54
C VAL A 44 -4.19 1.23 -9.28
N ILE A 45 -4.89 0.78 -10.34
CA ILE A 45 -6.24 0.21 -10.21
C ILE A 45 -6.25 -1.00 -9.27
N ILE A 46 -5.27 -1.91 -9.39
CA ILE A 46 -5.18 -3.08 -8.51
C ILE A 46 -4.93 -2.68 -7.05
N THR A 47 -4.13 -1.64 -6.81
CA THR A 47 -3.82 -1.20 -5.44
C THR A 47 -5.05 -0.54 -4.78
N ASP A 48 -5.89 0.15 -5.55
CA ASP A 48 -7.09 0.83 -5.07
C ASP A 48 -8.26 -0.15 -4.79
N LEU A 49 -8.32 -1.27 -5.50
CA LEU A 49 -9.38 -2.28 -5.33
C LEU A 49 -9.57 -2.76 -3.87
N PRO A 50 -8.50 -3.18 -3.14
CA PRO A 50 -8.60 -3.53 -1.72
C PRO A 50 -9.13 -2.40 -0.82
N GLU A 51 -8.83 -1.14 -1.13
CA GLU A 51 -9.28 0.01 -0.35
C GLU A 51 -10.80 0.20 -0.48
N VAL A 52 -11.31 0.19 -1.72
CA VAL A 52 -12.75 0.29 -2.01
C VAL A 52 -13.52 -0.87 -1.38
N ILE A 53 -13.00 -2.10 -1.50
CA ILE A 53 -13.60 -3.30 -0.90
C ILE A 53 -13.58 -3.21 0.63
N GLY A 54 -12.46 -2.74 1.21
CA GLY A 54 -12.29 -2.56 2.64
C GLY A 54 -13.31 -1.59 3.23
N ILE A 55 -13.55 -0.44 2.58
CA ILE A 55 -14.59 0.51 2.98
C ILE A 55 -15.97 -0.15 2.92
N GLY A 56 -16.28 -0.88 1.84
CA GLY A 56 -17.53 -1.62 1.70
C GLY A 56 -17.79 -2.60 2.85
N ILE A 57 -16.77 -3.38 3.23
CA ILE A 57 -16.85 -4.35 4.33
C ILE A 57 -16.97 -3.62 5.69
N ALA A 58 -16.19 -2.57 5.91
CA ALA A 58 -16.22 -1.80 7.15
C ALA A 58 -17.61 -1.19 7.40
N PHE A 59 -18.24 -0.60 6.38
CA PHE A 59 -19.61 -0.10 6.47
C PHE A 59 -20.63 -1.21 6.75
N ASN A 60 -20.44 -2.38 6.14
CA ASN A 60 -21.32 -3.52 6.38
C ASN A 60 -21.25 -4.02 7.82
N VAL A 61 -20.05 -4.10 8.40
CA VAL A 61 -19.83 -4.58 9.78
C VAL A 61 -20.23 -3.53 10.82
N LEU A 62 -19.93 -2.24 10.59
CA LEU A 62 -20.20 -1.17 11.57
C LEU A 62 -21.66 -0.69 11.58
N LEU A 63 -22.29 -0.59 10.41
CA LEU A 63 -23.62 0.02 10.25
C LEU A 63 -24.70 -0.97 9.78
N GLY A 64 -24.32 -2.21 9.42
CA GLY A 64 -25.25 -3.20 8.86
C GLY A 64 -25.79 -2.83 7.48
N TRP A 65 -25.20 -1.84 6.82
CA TRP A 65 -25.65 -1.34 5.51
C TRP A 65 -25.19 -2.23 4.36
N PRO A 66 -25.90 -2.23 3.21
CA PRO A 66 -25.49 -2.99 2.04
C PRO A 66 -24.14 -2.49 1.51
N TYR A 67 -23.26 -3.42 1.14
CA TYR A 67 -21.88 -3.13 0.68
C TYR A 67 -21.82 -2.14 -0.49
N TYR A 68 -22.81 -2.14 -1.38
CA TYR A 68 -22.90 -1.18 -2.49
C TYR A 68 -22.93 0.27 -2.01
N ALA A 69 -23.50 0.57 -0.84
CA ALA A 69 -23.53 1.91 -0.28
C ALA A 69 -22.12 2.37 0.15
N GLY A 70 -21.33 1.47 0.73
CA GLY A 70 -19.93 1.76 1.10
C GLY A 70 -19.03 1.95 -0.12
N VAL A 71 -19.22 1.13 -1.16
CA VAL A 71 -18.47 1.26 -2.44
C VAL A 71 -18.77 2.60 -3.13
N LEU A 72 -20.04 3.03 -3.16
CA LEU A 72 -20.43 4.32 -3.73
C LEU A 72 -19.89 5.53 -2.95
N LEU A 73 -19.57 5.36 -1.67
CA LEU A 73 -18.98 6.42 -0.84
C LEU A 73 -17.46 6.54 -1.00
N SER A 74 -16.78 5.52 -1.53
CA SER A 74 -15.31 5.53 -1.75
C SER A 74 -14.79 6.70 -2.60
N PRO A 75 -15.41 7.08 -3.74
CA PRO A 75 -14.95 8.27 -4.48
C PRO A 75 -15.20 9.58 -3.70
N PHE A 76 -16.18 9.59 -2.79
CA PHE A 76 -16.43 10.75 -1.95
C PHE A 76 -15.37 10.90 -0.86
N THR A 77 -14.91 9.79 -0.26
CA THR A 77 -13.84 9.82 0.74
C THR A 77 -12.51 10.25 0.14
N THR A 78 -12.17 9.82 -1.08
CA THR A 78 -10.96 10.27 -1.80
C THR A 78 -11.03 11.75 -2.18
N MET A 79 -12.20 12.25 -2.62
CA MET A 79 -12.40 13.68 -2.84
C MET A 79 -12.24 14.51 -1.57
N ILE A 80 -12.76 14.05 -0.43
CA ILE A 80 -12.57 14.70 0.87
C ILE A 80 -11.09 14.72 1.26
N PHE A 81 -10.39 13.61 1.05
CA PHE A 81 -8.96 13.52 1.32
C PHE A 81 -8.16 14.54 0.49
N LEU A 82 -8.44 14.63 -0.82
CA LEU A 82 -7.80 15.60 -1.71
C LEU A 82 -8.13 17.06 -1.33
N ALA A 83 -9.39 17.34 -0.99
CA ALA A 83 -9.79 18.68 -0.52
C ALA A 83 -9.08 19.06 0.80
N THR A 84 -8.86 18.08 1.68
CA THR A 84 -8.13 18.27 2.94
C THR A 84 -6.64 18.52 2.68
N GLN A 85 -6.07 17.89 1.65
CA GLN A 85 -4.69 18.14 1.20
C GLN A 85 -4.48 19.58 0.77
N GLU A 86 -5.36 20.10 -0.09
CA GLU A 86 -5.28 21.46 -0.61
C GLU A 86 -5.52 22.52 0.47
N ALA A 87 -6.46 22.26 1.40
CA ALA A 87 -6.84 23.23 2.43
C ALA A 87 -5.92 23.22 3.67
N GLY A 88 -5.42 22.05 4.08
CA GLY A 88 -4.70 21.85 5.34
C GLY A 88 -3.18 21.87 5.24
N GLY A 89 -2.61 21.75 4.06
CA GLY A 89 -1.16 21.64 3.87
C GLY A 89 -0.58 20.30 4.34
N MET A 90 0.61 19.95 3.82
CA MET A 90 1.23 18.62 3.95
C MET A 90 1.41 18.13 5.40
N ARG A 91 1.63 19.05 6.34
CA ARG A 91 1.91 18.72 7.76
C ARG A 91 0.68 18.19 8.51
N TYR A 92 -0.52 18.64 8.15
CA TYR A 92 -1.76 18.17 8.78
C TYR A 92 -2.11 16.76 8.29
N LEU A 93 -1.91 16.49 7.00
CA LEU A 93 -2.08 15.16 6.43
C LEU A 93 -1.15 14.14 7.07
N GLU A 94 0.13 14.48 7.23
CA GLU A 94 1.10 13.59 7.86
C GLU A 94 0.66 13.19 9.27
N GLY A 95 0.17 14.15 10.07
CA GLY A 95 -0.35 13.88 11.40
C GLY A 95 -1.56 12.93 11.40
N ILE A 96 -2.49 13.12 10.46
CA ILE A 96 -3.66 12.24 10.31
C ILE A 96 -3.23 10.81 9.94
N VAL A 97 -2.31 10.67 8.99
CA VAL A 97 -1.80 9.37 8.56
C VAL A 97 -1.10 8.64 9.71
N VAL A 98 -0.22 9.33 10.45
CA VAL A 98 0.46 8.76 11.63
C VAL A 98 -0.55 8.33 12.69
N PHE A 99 -1.60 9.12 12.92
CA PHE A 99 -2.66 8.78 13.85
C PHE A 99 -3.39 7.49 13.43
N PHE A 100 -3.80 7.36 12.16
CA PHE A 100 -4.46 6.15 11.66
C PHE A 100 -3.55 4.91 11.75
N ILE A 101 -2.27 5.04 11.36
CA ILE A 101 -1.29 3.96 11.50
C ILE A 101 -1.14 3.56 12.98
N GLY A 102 -1.12 4.53 13.89
CA GLY A 102 -1.04 4.29 15.32
C GLY A 102 -2.22 3.48 15.85
N VAL A 103 -3.45 3.87 15.49
CA VAL A 103 -4.67 3.14 15.88
C VAL A 103 -4.66 1.71 15.36
N MET A 104 -4.35 1.51 14.08
CA MET A 104 -4.26 0.17 13.47
C MET A 104 -3.21 -0.70 14.16
N SER A 105 -2.03 -0.12 14.43
CA SER A 105 -0.95 -0.82 15.13
C SER A 105 -1.39 -1.26 16.52
N ILE A 106 -1.96 -0.36 17.32
CA ILE A 106 -2.43 -0.66 18.67
C ILE A 106 -3.49 -1.76 18.65
N SER A 107 -4.43 -1.74 17.70
CA SER A 107 -5.44 -2.79 17.55
C SER A 107 -4.81 -4.17 17.34
N LEU A 108 -3.85 -4.28 16.41
CA LEU A 108 -3.15 -5.53 16.13
C LEU A 108 -2.35 -6.03 17.33
N TRP A 109 -1.72 -5.12 18.09
CA TRP A 109 -1.00 -5.47 19.31
C TRP A 109 -1.93 -6.04 20.40
N ILE A 110 -3.12 -5.46 20.56
CA ILE A 110 -4.12 -5.96 21.51
C ILE A 110 -4.64 -7.33 21.07
N GLU A 111 -4.98 -7.51 19.79
CA GLU A 111 -5.43 -8.79 19.23
C GLU A 111 -4.39 -9.89 19.41
N MET A 112 -3.12 -9.58 19.15
CA MET A 112 -2.00 -10.52 19.36
C MET A 112 -1.88 -10.96 20.82
N GLY A 113 -2.10 -10.04 21.77
CA GLY A 113 -2.11 -10.35 23.20
C GLY A 113 -3.30 -11.23 23.63
N LEU A 114 -4.49 -10.99 23.07
CA LEU A 114 -5.71 -11.74 23.40
C LEU A 114 -5.70 -13.18 22.89
N ILE A 115 -5.06 -13.43 21.74
CA ILE A 115 -4.95 -14.76 21.14
C ILE A 115 -3.92 -15.64 21.90
N GLY A 116 -3.14 -15.06 22.81
CA GLY A 116 -2.09 -15.78 23.53
C GLY A 116 -0.93 -16.15 22.61
N ALA A 117 -0.54 -15.24 21.73
CA ALA A 117 0.56 -15.46 20.80
C ALA A 117 1.85 -15.80 21.56
N ASP A 118 2.40 -16.98 21.30
CA ASP A 118 3.64 -17.43 21.89
C ASP A 118 4.79 -16.56 21.33
N ALA A 119 5.22 -15.57 22.11
CA ALA A 119 6.26 -14.62 21.72
C ALA A 119 7.55 -15.34 21.27
N LYS A 120 7.78 -16.55 21.78
CA LYS A 120 8.93 -17.37 21.40
C LYS A 120 8.81 -17.88 19.96
N GLN A 121 7.63 -18.30 19.52
CA GLN A 121 7.38 -18.73 18.14
C GLN A 121 7.39 -17.56 17.16
N VAL A 122 6.94 -16.37 17.58
CA VAL A 122 7.05 -15.15 16.75
C VAL A 122 8.52 -14.79 16.52
N VAL A 123 9.34 -14.82 17.57
CA VAL A 123 10.78 -14.54 17.46
C VAL A 123 11.50 -15.64 16.65
N GLU A 124 11.15 -16.91 16.85
CA GLU A 124 11.68 -18.00 16.03
C GLU A 124 11.28 -17.86 14.55
N GLY A 125 10.07 -17.41 14.25
CA GLY A 125 9.62 -17.11 12.88
C GLY A 125 10.37 -15.94 12.24
N ILE A 126 10.68 -14.89 13.01
CA ILE A 126 11.48 -13.74 12.56
C ILE A 126 12.94 -14.15 12.28
N VAL A 127 13.50 -15.08 13.07
CA VAL A 127 14.92 -15.47 12.99
C VAL A 127 15.17 -16.61 12.00
N TYR A 128 14.35 -17.66 12.01
CA TYR A 128 14.54 -18.84 11.17
C TYR A 128 13.85 -18.72 9.80
N GLY A 129 12.90 -17.80 9.63
CA GLY A 129 12.33 -17.38 8.34
C GLY A 129 11.56 -18.42 7.52
N PHE A 130 11.71 -19.72 7.80
CA PHE A 130 11.18 -20.79 6.97
C PHE A 130 10.76 -21.99 7.83
N ALA A 131 9.49 -22.00 8.26
CA ALA A 131 8.83 -23.24 8.61
C ALA A 131 8.52 -24.02 7.32
N LYS A 132 8.71 -25.34 7.37
CA LYS A 132 8.45 -26.36 6.33
C LYS A 132 7.48 -25.91 5.23
N SER A 133 8.01 -25.67 4.03
CA SER A 133 7.23 -25.25 2.87
C SER A 133 6.23 -26.32 2.43
N ASN A 134 4.94 -26.00 2.53
CA ASN A 134 3.94 -26.56 1.62
C ASN A 134 3.80 -25.64 0.41
N GLY A 135 3.36 -26.16 -0.74
CA GLY A 135 3.24 -25.39 -1.99
C GLY A 135 2.31 -24.16 -1.90
N LEU A 136 1.41 -24.12 -0.91
CA LEU A 136 0.54 -22.98 -0.61
C LEU A 136 1.28 -21.79 0.03
N ASP A 137 2.35 -22.04 0.78
CA ASP A 137 3.09 -20.98 1.47
C ASP A 137 3.85 -20.08 0.48
N ILE A 138 4.25 -20.63 -0.66
CA ILE A 138 4.95 -19.89 -1.73
C ILE A 138 4.03 -18.81 -2.33
N PHE A 139 2.75 -19.11 -2.53
CA PHE A 139 1.79 -18.12 -3.05
C PHE A 139 1.55 -16.99 -2.05
N SER A 140 1.45 -17.30 -0.76
CA SER A 140 1.32 -16.29 0.29
C SER A 140 2.57 -15.41 0.40
N ILE A 141 3.76 -16.00 0.34
CA ILE A 141 5.03 -15.25 0.35
C ILE A 141 5.14 -14.36 -0.88
N LEU A 142 4.79 -14.87 -2.07
CA LEU A 142 4.79 -14.09 -3.31
C LEU A 142 3.77 -12.95 -3.24
N GLY A 143 2.60 -13.19 -2.64
CA GLY A 143 1.57 -12.18 -2.39
C GLY A 143 2.06 -11.06 -1.44
N VAL A 144 2.73 -11.42 -0.34
CA VAL A 144 3.34 -10.46 0.58
C VAL A 144 4.44 -9.65 -0.12
N LEU A 145 5.29 -10.30 -0.92
CA LEU A 145 6.32 -9.62 -1.71
C LEU A 145 5.70 -8.62 -2.71
N GLY A 146 4.64 -9.01 -3.40
CA GLY A 146 3.92 -8.16 -4.34
C GLY A 146 3.23 -6.97 -3.65
N ALA A 147 2.64 -7.19 -2.47
CA ALA A 147 2.01 -6.11 -1.69
C ALA A 147 3.02 -5.07 -1.18
N VAL A 148 4.25 -5.49 -0.88
CA VAL A 148 5.30 -4.60 -0.34
C VAL A 148 5.99 -3.77 -1.43
N VAL A 149 6.00 -4.22 -2.68
CA VAL A 149 6.57 -3.49 -3.81
C VAL A 149 5.43 -2.88 -4.62
N MET A 150 4.99 -1.69 -4.22
CA MET A 150 4.00 -0.90 -4.96
C MET A 150 4.69 -0.23 -6.17
N PRO A 151 4.47 -0.70 -7.41
CA PRO A 151 5.23 -0.22 -8.56
C PRO A 151 4.82 1.21 -8.96
N HIS A 152 3.59 1.63 -8.66
CA HIS A 152 3.13 3.00 -8.92
C HIS A 152 3.92 4.03 -8.09
N ASN A 153 4.32 3.66 -6.87
CA ASN A 153 5.09 4.51 -5.97
C ASN A 153 6.57 4.66 -6.41
N LEU A 154 7.00 3.92 -7.44
CA LEU A 154 8.34 4.07 -8.04
C LEU A 154 8.37 5.14 -9.13
N TYR A 155 7.21 5.51 -9.68
CA TYR A 155 7.07 6.50 -10.74
C TYR A 155 6.83 7.93 -10.20
N ILE A 156 6.43 8.05 -8.94
CA ILE A 156 6.26 9.30 -8.18
C ILE A 156 7.61 9.70 -7.58
#